data_AF-A0A6P1D3Q3-F1
#
_entry.id   AF-A0A6P1D3Q3-F1
#
_cell.length_a   1.000
_cell.length_b   1.000
_cell.length_c   1.000
_cell.angle_alpha   90.00
_cell.angle_beta   90.00
_cell.angle_gamma   90.00
#
_symmetry.space_group_name_H-M   'P 1'
#
loop_
_entity.id
_entity.type
_entity.pdbx_description
1 polymer ?
#
loop_
_entity_poly.entity_id
_entity_poly.type
_entity_poly.pdbx_seq_one_letter_code
_entity_poly.pdbx_strand_id
1 'polypeptide(L)'
;MSDSVPRRRAAAQLAFDELDTPLYDTVFVVVDLETTGTSPESDAITEIGAVKVRGGEVLGEFATLVDPGRAIPPAVVHVTGITTAMVCAAPPIEAVLPGFLEFAKGAVLVAHNARFDMAFLRAAAARCETPWPAAQVVCTVRLARRVLARDEAPSVRLSALARLLGASTQPTHRALADARATVDVLHALMARVGNQGVHSLTELIDYLPDVTSGQRAKRGLAADLPARPGVYLFRGPSDEVLYIGTAVNLRRRVRTYFTGSETRGRMKEMVSLATRIDHVECAHGLEAGVRELRLLVAHAPPYNRRSKFPKRGWWITLTDEPFPRFAIVRNPTVDALGPFGGRADAADVAATIAEFSGLRTCTTRLSRTAIHDCPPAVVGGCPAAAGGIPLNNKEYARAPDSVRTLFAGTDDAGLRAMLERIRTHSRAEHFEAAARSRDRAVTVIRALYRTQRLAAVARIAELVAAHPDGGGGWEFAVIRHGRLAGAGTALRGVAPMPVVERIVAAAETVVCDDDLSPLRGGSPEEIGLVARWLARPGVRIVRTSAGYWEPLHGAGRRLAWAAAAEAAAASESEAEDYARVSG
;
A
#
# COMPACT_ATOMS: atom_id res chain seq x y z
N MET A 1 -14.95 20.41 -5.96
CA MET A 1 -13.68 20.57 -5.22
C MET A 1 -13.63 19.46 -4.20
N SER A 2 -12.60 18.62 -4.30
CA SER A 2 -12.37 17.45 -3.45
C SER A 2 -11.91 17.94 -2.07
N ASP A 3 -12.84 18.03 -1.13
CA ASP A 3 -12.49 18.17 0.28
C ASP A 3 -12.13 16.78 0.82
N SER A 4 -10.94 16.32 0.46
CA SER A 4 -10.41 15.06 0.96
C SER A 4 -9.88 15.28 2.36
N VAL A 5 -10.74 15.05 3.36
CA VAL A 5 -10.31 14.87 4.76
C VAL A 5 -9.14 13.88 4.77
N PRO A 6 -7.93 14.26 5.23
CA PRO A 6 -6.79 13.38 5.18
C PRO A 6 -7.02 12.23 6.17
N ARG A 7 -7.46 11.09 5.65
CA ARG A 7 -7.35 9.81 6.37
C ARG A 7 -5.88 9.66 6.72
N ARG A 8 -5.54 9.86 8.00
CA ARG A 8 -4.27 9.45 8.62
C ARG A 8 -3.88 8.10 8.02
N ARG A 9 -2.90 8.08 7.12
CA ARG A 9 -2.25 6.84 6.69
C ARG A 9 -1.63 6.25 7.94
N ALA A 10 -2.36 5.34 8.58
CA ALA A 10 -1.80 4.49 9.62
C ALA A 10 -0.55 3.85 9.03
N ALA A 11 0.60 4.06 9.70
CA ALA A 11 1.91 3.55 9.29
C ALA A 11 1.82 2.05 8.95
N ALA A 12 1.62 1.77 7.67
CA ALA A 12 1.50 0.42 7.14
C ALA A 12 2.91 -0.09 6.85
N GLN A 13 3.08 -1.41 6.97
CA GLN A 13 4.26 -2.11 6.47
C GLN A 13 4.32 -1.89 4.96
N LEU A 14 5.39 -1.25 4.47
CA LEU A 14 5.59 -1.00 3.04
C LEU A 14 5.63 -2.35 2.32
N ALA A 15 4.79 -2.51 1.31
CA ALA A 15 4.70 -3.71 0.49
C ALA A 15 5.70 -3.68 -0.67
N PHE A 16 5.80 -4.81 -1.36
CA PHE A 16 6.79 -5.24 -2.35
C PHE A 16 7.06 -4.30 -3.55
N ASP A 17 6.25 -3.26 -3.81
CA ASP A 17 6.23 -2.52 -5.08
C ASP A 17 6.64 -1.03 -5.03
N GLU A 18 7.14 -0.51 -3.91
CA GLU A 18 7.68 0.86 -3.88
C GLU A 18 9.14 0.87 -4.37
N LEU A 19 9.32 0.63 -5.67
CA LEU A 19 10.61 0.63 -6.36
C LEU A 19 11.18 2.05 -6.44
N ASP A 20 12.44 2.14 -6.02
CA ASP A 20 13.36 3.27 -6.11
C ASP A 20 13.38 3.96 -7.47
N THR A 21 12.95 5.23 -7.51
CA THR A 21 13.19 6.11 -8.66
C THR A 21 14.69 6.45 -8.76
N PRO A 22 15.36 6.15 -9.89
CA PRO A 22 16.72 6.61 -10.14
C PRO A 22 16.83 8.13 -10.04
N LEU A 23 17.98 8.65 -9.61
CA LEU A 23 18.19 10.10 -9.50
C LEU A 23 18.04 10.83 -10.84
N TYR A 24 18.42 10.19 -11.95
CA TYR A 24 18.28 10.78 -13.29
C TYR A 24 16.81 10.88 -13.75
N ASP A 25 15.95 9.98 -13.28
CA ASP A 25 14.50 9.98 -13.57
C ASP A 25 13.69 10.81 -12.54
N THR A 26 14.32 11.24 -11.45
CA THR A 26 13.67 12.03 -10.40
C THR A 26 13.51 13.49 -10.84
N VAL A 27 12.30 14.03 -10.67
CA VAL A 27 12.03 15.45 -10.91
C VAL A 27 12.29 16.23 -9.63
N PHE A 28 13.18 17.22 -9.69
CA PHE A 28 13.46 18.14 -8.60
C PHE A 28 12.88 19.52 -8.92
N VAL A 29 12.38 20.20 -7.91
CA VAL A 29 12.06 21.62 -7.96
C VAL A 29 12.92 22.32 -6.94
N VAL A 30 13.93 23.03 -7.43
CA VAL A 30 14.82 23.86 -6.62
C VAL A 30 14.15 25.20 -6.41
N VAL A 31 13.89 25.59 -5.17
CA VAL A 31 13.22 26.82 -4.80
C VAL A 31 14.11 27.67 -3.90
N ASP A 32 14.02 28.98 -4.08
CA ASP A 32 14.63 30.01 -3.25
C ASP A 32 13.62 31.15 -3.06
N LEU A 33 13.66 31.80 -1.89
CA LEU A 33 12.74 32.86 -1.51
C LEU A 33 13.49 34.10 -1.05
N GLU A 34 13.01 35.27 -1.50
CA GLU A 34 13.32 36.53 -0.83
C GLU A 34 12.16 36.91 0.09
N THR A 35 12.48 37.50 1.25
CA THR A 35 11.48 37.79 2.29
C THR A 35 11.74 39.13 2.97
N THR A 36 10.74 39.66 3.68
CA THR A 36 10.86 40.90 4.44
C THR A 36 11.69 40.76 5.72
N GLY A 37 12.18 39.56 6.06
CA GLY A 37 12.89 39.32 7.32
C GLY A 37 13.34 37.87 7.48
N THR A 38 13.21 37.30 8.68
CA THR A 38 13.70 35.93 8.97
C THR A 38 12.69 35.04 9.70
N SER A 39 11.58 35.63 10.15
CA SER A 39 10.55 34.96 10.95
C SER A 39 9.34 34.62 10.07
N PRO A 40 9.08 33.35 9.74
CA PRO A 40 7.94 32.96 8.89
C PRO A 40 6.57 33.30 9.51
N GLU A 41 6.52 33.49 10.83
CA GLU A 41 5.31 33.89 11.56
C GLU A 41 4.98 35.38 11.38
N SER A 42 5.99 36.25 11.36
CA SER A 42 5.80 37.71 11.34
C SER A 42 6.17 38.37 10.03
N ASP A 43 7.04 37.77 9.22
CA ASP A 43 7.54 38.29 7.95
C ASP A 43 6.84 37.65 6.75
N ALA A 44 7.00 38.26 5.57
CA ALA A 44 6.31 37.88 4.35
C ALA A 44 7.28 37.60 3.20
N ILE A 45 6.84 36.79 2.24
CA ILE A 45 7.57 36.47 1.00
C ILE A 45 7.46 37.66 0.04
N THR A 46 8.55 38.04 -0.62
CA THR A 46 8.63 39.17 -1.56
C THR A 46 9.00 38.72 -2.98
N GLU A 47 9.63 37.56 -3.13
CA GLU A 47 9.95 36.95 -4.43
C GLU A 47 9.99 35.43 -4.26
N ILE A 48 9.49 34.70 -5.25
CA ILE A 48 9.65 33.24 -5.38
C ILE A 48 10.39 32.97 -6.67
N GLY A 49 11.49 32.22 -6.58
CA GLY A 49 12.22 31.68 -7.72
C GLY A 49 12.31 30.17 -7.61
N ALA A 50 11.95 29.45 -8.67
CA ALA A 50 12.06 28.01 -8.70
C ALA A 50 12.44 27.50 -10.08
N VAL A 51 13.24 26.42 -10.10
CA VAL A 51 13.69 25.75 -11.32
C VAL A 51 13.33 24.27 -11.21
N LYS A 52 12.58 23.76 -12.20
CA LYS A 52 12.20 22.36 -12.30
C LYS A 52 13.20 21.64 -13.19
N VAL A 53 13.83 20.59 -12.68
CA VAL A 53 14.89 19.86 -13.37
C VAL A 53 14.68 18.35 -13.32
N ARG A 54 15.15 17.63 -14.35
CA ARG A 54 15.22 16.17 -14.39
C ARG A 54 16.43 15.75 -15.23
N GLY A 55 17.25 14.84 -14.72
CA GLY A 55 18.39 14.29 -15.46
C GLY A 55 19.42 15.33 -15.93
N GLY A 56 19.50 16.49 -15.26
CA GLY A 56 20.36 17.60 -15.68
C GLY A 56 19.70 18.63 -16.61
N GLU A 57 18.50 18.36 -17.11
CA GLU A 57 17.75 19.27 -18.00
C GLU A 57 16.77 20.14 -17.22
N VAL A 58 16.67 21.42 -17.59
CA VAL A 58 15.65 22.34 -17.08
C VAL A 58 14.33 22.10 -17.81
N LEU A 59 13.32 21.66 -17.07
CA LEU A 59 11.96 21.42 -17.57
C LEU A 59 11.09 22.67 -17.54
N GLY A 60 11.43 23.63 -16.68
CA GLY A 60 10.69 24.89 -16.56
C GLY A 60 11.19 25.73 -15.40
N GLU A 61 10.79 26.99 -15.41
CA GLU A 61 11.13 27.96 -14.37
C GLU A 61 9.86 28.68 -13.92
N PHE A 62 9.81 29.01 -12.64
CA PHE A 62 8.76 29.79 -12.01
C PHE A 62 9.42 30.96 -11.29
N ALA A 63 9.10 32.17 -11.68
CA ALA A 63 9.64 33.37 -11.05
C ALA A 63 8.58 34.45 -10.97
N THR A 64 8.39 35.00 -9.77
CA THR A 64 7.45 36.11 -9.57
C THR A 64 7.79 36.90 -8.32
N LEU A 65 7.59 38.21 -8.40
CA LEU A 65 7.52 39.07 -7.21
C LEU A 65 6.20 38.80 -6.49
N VAL A 66 6.19 39.02 -5.19
CA VAL A 66 5.02 38.84 -4.34
C VAL A 66 4.79 40.13 -3.56
N ASP A 67 3.56 40.64 -3.56
CA ASP A 67 3.19 41.74 -2.67
C ASP A 67 3.08 41.22 -1.23
N PRO A 68 3.96 41.64 -0.30
CA PRO A 68 3.91 41.20 1.09
C PRO A 68 2.85 41.97 1.91
N GLY A 69 2.11 42.90 1.30
CA GLY A 69 1.13 43.77 1.97
C GLY A 69 1.75 44.77 2.94
N ARG A 70 3.07 45.03 2.80
CA ARG A 70 3.85 45.91 3.70
C ARG A 70 5.06 46.52 2.99
N ALA A 71 5.61 47.58 3.57
CA ALA A 71 6.86 48.17 3.10
C ALA A 71 8.05 47.22 3.31
N ILE A 72 8.97 47.18 2.34
CA ILE A 72 10.21 46.40 2.44
C ILE A 72 11.21 47.14 3.34
N PRO A 73 11.74 46.50 4.40
CA PRO A 73 12.74 47.15 5.27
C PRO A 73 14.01 47.55 4.50
N PRO A 74 14.61 48.73 4.76
CA PRO A 74 15.80 49.20 4.03
C PRO A 74 16.98 48.21 4.01
N ALA A 75 17.15 47.43 5.08
CA ALA A 75 18.18 46.39 5.15
C ALA A 75 17.96 45.26 4.13
N VAL A 76 16.69 44.88 3.88
CA VAL A 76 16.32 43.86 2.87
C VAL A 76 16.50 44.42 1.46
N VAL A 77 16.12 45.68 1.23
CA VAL A 77 16.34 46.36 -0.05
C VAL A 77 17.83 46.38 -0.40
N HIS A 78 18.70 46.65 0.58
CA HIS A 78 20.14 46.70 0.36
C HIS A 78 20.74 45.36 -0.08
N VAL A 79 20.17 44.24 0.41
CA VAL A 79 20.65 42.89 0.09
C VAL A 79 20.08 42.38 -1.22
N THR A 80 18.77 42.50 -1.42
CA THR A 80 18.02 41.85 -2.51
C THR A 80 17.79 42.77 -3.73
N GLY A 81 17.88 44.08 -3.52
CA GLY A 81 17.49 45.09 -4.51
C GLY A 81 15.96 45.19 -4.71
N ILE A 82 15.15 44.42 -4.00
CA ILE A 82 13.68 44.47 -4.11
C ILE A 82 13.17 45.68 -3.34
N THR A 83 12.55 46.62 -4.03
CA THR A 83 11.97 47.83 -3.42
C THR A 83 10.47 47.67 -3.19
N THR A 84 9.92 48.42 -2.24
CA THR A 84 8.46 48.49 -2.03
C THR A 84 7.70 48.80 -3.32
N ALA A 85 8.24 49.70 -4.15
CA ALA A 85 7.63 50.07 -5.42
C ALA A 85 7.52 48.89 -6.42
N MET A 86 8.45 47.93 -6.37
CA MET A 86 8.43 46.75 -7.24
C MET A 86 7.35 45.74 -6.82
N VAL A 87 7.14 45.59 -5.51
CA VAL A 87 6.22 44.57 -4.97
C VAL A 87 4.79 45.07 -4.82
N CYS A 88 4.56 46.39 -4.68
CA CYS A 88 3.21 46.94 -4.52
C CYS A 88 2.26 46.66 -5.70
N ALA A 89 2.80 46.39 -6.90
CA ALA A 89 2.01 46.01 -8.07
C ALA A 89 2.06 44.50 -8.37
N ALA A 90 2.78 43.73 -7.55
CA ALA A 90 2.92 42.30 -7.71
C ALA A 90 1.68 41.56 -7.17
N PRO A 91 1.39 40.34 -7.63
CA PRO A 91 0.32 39.54 -7.05
C PRO A 91 0.61 39.21 -5.57
N PRO A 92 -0.41 39.15 -4.70
CA PRO A 92 -0.23 38.74 -3.32
C PRO A 92 0.00 37.22 -3.24
N ILE A 93 0.49 36.73 -2.09
CA ILE A 93 0.90 35.32 -1.95
C ILE A 93 -0.26 34.34 -2.19
N GLU A 94 -1.49 34.73 -1.86
CA GLU A 94 -2.72 33.96 -2.06
C GLU A 94 -2.96 33.64 -3.54
N ALA A 95 -2.56 34.55 -4.45
CA ALA A 95 -2.68 34.36 -5.89
C ALA A 95 -1.50 33.55 -6.47
N VAL A 96 -0.31 33.65 -5.85
CA VAL A 96 0.92 33.02 -6.34
C VAL A 96 1.06 31.57 -5.89
N LEU A 97 0.72 31.27 -4.63
CA LEU A 97 0.97 29.98 -3.99
C LEU A 97 0.35 28.80 -4.75
N PRO A 98 -0.92 28.85 -5.24
CA PRO A 98 -1.50 27.75 -6.00
C PRO A 98 -0.70 27.42 -7.27
N GLY A 99 -0.22 28.44 -7.99
CA GLY A 99 0.61 28.27 -9.19
C GLY A 99 1.95 27.59 -8.88
N PHE A 100 2.59 27.99 -7.78
CA PHE A 100 3.82 27.33 -7.31
C PHE A 100 3.58 25.86 -6.89
N LEU A 101 2.50 25.57 -6.16
CA LEU A 101 2.19 24.21 -5.71
C LEU A 101 1.89 23.27 -6.89
N GLU A 102 1.19 23.75 -7.92
CA GLU A 102 0.98 22.97 -9.14
C GLU A 102 2.29 22.77 -9.92
N PHE A 103 3.14 23.80 -10.01
CA PHE A 103 4.48 23.69 -10.59
C PHE A 103 5.34 22.62 -9.87
N ALA A 104 5.26 22.56 -8.54
CA ALA A 104 5.99 21.64 -7.67
C ALA A 104 5.38 20.24 -7.55
N LYS A 105 4.19 20.00 -8.11
CA LYS A 105 3.45 18.76 -7.93
C LYS A 105 4.23 17.54 -8.42
N GLY A 106 4.30 16.52 -7.56
CA GLY A 106 4.99 15.26 -7.83
C GLY A 106 6.53 15.36 -7.84
N ALA A 107 7.11 16.52 -7.53
CA ALA A 107 8.55 16.73 -7.50
C ALA A 107 9.12 16.66 -6.08
N VAL A 108 10.43 16.42 -5.99
CA VAL A 108 11.22 16.60 -4.76
C VAL A 108 11.58 18.07 -4.63
N LEU A 109 11.23 18.69 -3.50
CA LEU A 109 11.61 20.08 -3.23
C LEU A 109 13.07 20.15 -2.79
N VAL A 110 13.80 21.13 -3.32
CA VAL A 110 15.20 21.36 -2.96
C VAL A 110 15.39 22.83 -2.64
N ALA A 111 16.15 23.14 -1.60
CA ALA A 111 16.53 24.52 -1.29
C ALA A 111 17.89 24.59 -0.57
N HIS A 112 18.57 25.72 -0.70
CA HIS A 112 19.81 25.98 0.01
C HIS A 112 19.52 26.50 1.41
N ASN A 113 19.68 25.64 2.43
CA ASN A 113 19.14 25.84 3.78
C ASN A 113 17.60 25.69 3.85
N ALA A 114 17.07 24.64 3.19
CA ALA A 114 15.64 24.39 3.02
C ALA A 114 14.72 24.54 4.26
N ARG A 115 15.23 24.47 5.49
CA ARG A 115 14.42 24.75 6.69
C ARG A 115 13.80 26.15 6.61
N PHE A 116 14.53 27.13 6.07
CA PHE A 116 14.08 28.51 5.95
C PHE A 116 12.92 28.63 4.95
N ASP A 117 13.16 28.26 3.69
CA ASP A 117 12.19 28.39 2.60
C ASP A 117 10.92 27.58 2.88
N MET A 118 11.09 26.34 3.35
CA MET A 118 9.96 25.48 3.66
C MET A 118 9.13 26.01 4.84
N ALA A 119 9.73 26.73 5.78
CA ALA A 119 8.98 27.33 6.88
C ALA A 119 8.10 28.49 6.39
N PHE A 120 8.64 29.37 5.53
CA PHE A 120 7.88 30.45 4.91
C PHE A 120 6.74 29.95 4.02
N LEU A 121 7.00 28.96 3.16
CA LEU A 121 5.98 28.39 2.28
C LEU A 121 4.90 27.62 3.07
N ARG A 122 5.25 26.91 4.14
CA ARG A 122 4.27 26.26 5.02
C ARG A 122 3.43 27.28 5.79
N ALA A 123 4.04 28.37 6.27
CA ALA A 123 3.31 29.45 6.93
C ALA A 123 2.36 30.16 5.95
N ALA A 124 2.80 30.42 4.72
CA ALA A 124 1.94 30.95 3.66
C ALA A 124 0.77 30.00 3.35
N ALA A 125 1.03 28.71 3.16
CA ALA A 125 0.00 27.71 2.92
C ALA A 125 -1.01 27.61 4.08
N ALA A 126 -0.53 27.67 5.33
CA ALA A 126 -1.41 27.71 6.50
C ALA A 126 -2.30 28.96 6.53
N ARG A 127 -1.75 30.14 6.20
CA ARG A 127 -2.52 31.40 6.11
C ARG A 127 -3.54 31.40 4.98
N CYS A 128 -3.23 30.75 3.86
CA CYS A 128 -4.13 30.61 2.71
C CYS A 128 -5.05 29.38 2.82
N GLU A 129 -5.11 28.71 3.98
CA GLU A 129 -5.90 27.49 4.21
C GLU A 129 -5.67 26.39 3.14
N THR A 130 -4.46 26.38 2.57
CA THR A 130 -4.10 25.50 1.47
C THR A 130 -3.31 24.30 2.00
N PRO A 131 -3.70 23.05 1.70
CA PRO A 131 -2.98 21.87 2.18
C PRO A 131 -1.53 21.84 1.69
N TRP A 132 -0.58 21.75 2.63
CA TRP A 132 0.82 21.58 2.27
C TRP A 132 1.09 20.16 1.74
N PRO A 133 1.69 19.99 0.55
CA PRO A 133 1.95 18.66 0.00
C PRO A 133 2.93 17.87 0.87
N ALA A 134 2.75 16.55 0.94
CA ALA A 134 3.70 15.63 1.57
C ALA A 134 4.95 15.42 0.68
N ALA A 135 5.54 16.51 0.19
CA ALA A 135 6.72 16.49 -0.67
C ALA A 135 7.97 16.11 0.14
N GLN A 136 8.85 15.31 -0.48
CA GLN A 136 10.19 15.08 0.04
C GLN A 136 11.03 16.34 -0.14
N VAL A 137 11.90 16.64 0.83
CA VAL A 137 12.71 17.86 0.84
C VAL A 137 14.19 17.51 0.95
N VAL A 138 15.02 18.06 0.07
CA VAL A 138 16.48 17.96 0.10
C VAL A 138 17.09 19.33 0.41
N CYS A 139 18.05 19.36 1.34
CA CYS A 139 18.76 20.58 1.71
C CYS A 139 20.21 20.51 1.22
N THR A 140 20.60 21.40 0.30
CA THR A 140 21.95 21.38 -0.29
C THR A 140 23.05 21.73 0.72
N VAL A 141 22.75 22.50 1.78
CA VAL A 141 23.69 22.74 2.90
C VAL A 141 23.99 21.44 3.66
N ARG A 142 22.96 20.63 3.96
CA ARG A 142 23.14 19.34 4.65
C ARG A 142 23.92 18.37 3.76
N LEU A 143 23.63 18.38 2.46
CA LEU A 143 24.35 17.58 1.49
C LEU A 143 25.82 18.01 1.39
N ALA A 144 26.10 19.30 1.20
CA ALA A 144 27.46 19.83 1.09
C ALA A 144 28.31 19.49 2.32
N ARG A 145 27.80 19.71 3.55
CA ARG A 145 28.50 19.36 4.80
C ARG A 145 28.83 17.87 4.93
N ARG A 146 28.09 17.02 4.22
CA ARG A 146 28.27 15.57 4.26
C ARG A 146 29.21 15.07 3.17
N VAL A 147 29.18 15.71 2.00
CA VAL A 147 29.94 15.35 0.79
C VAL A 147 31.33 15.95 0.79
N LEU A 148 31.45 17.23 1.18
CA LEU A 148 32.68 18.00 1.10
C LEU A 148 33.40 17.99 2.45
N ALA A 149 34.72 17.81 2.42
CA ALA A 149 35.54 17.90 3.60
C ALA A 149 35.68 19.37 4.06
N ARG A 150 35.98 19.61 5.35
CA ARG A 150 36.00 20.98 5.91
C ARG A 150 37.13 21.84 5.36
N ASP A 151 38.22 21.21 4.95
CA ASP A 151 39.35 21.82 4.24
C ASP A 151 38.98 22.19 2.80
N GLU A 152 38.20 21.36 2.10
CA GLU A 152 37.68 21.63 0.75
C GLU A 152 36.62 22.75 0.75
N ALA A 153 35.69 22.72 1.72
CA ALA A 153 34.61 23.69 1.84
C ALA A 153 34.52 24.30 3.25
N PRO A 154 35.39 25.29 3.59
CA PRO A 154 35.36 25.97 4.88
C PRO A 154 34.04 26.69 5.17
N SER A 155 33.33 27.11 4.10
CA SER A 155 32.03 27.77 4.15
C SER A 155 31.05 27.06 3.22
N VAL A 156 29.86 26.78 3.72
CA VAL A 156 28.75 26.17 2.96
C VAL A 156 27.66 27.18 2.58
N ARG A 157 28.00 28.47 2.55
CA ARG A 157 27.13 29.50 1.94
C ARG A 157 27.01 29.27 0.44
N LEU A 158 25.86 29.59 -0.15
CA LEU A 158 25.59 29.35 -1.57
C LEU A 158 26.68 29.93 -2.49
N SER A 159 27.06 31.20 -2.27
CA SER A 159 28.12 31.86 -3.04
C SER A 159 29.49 31.18 -2.94
N ALA A 160 29.82 30.62 -1.77
CA ALA A 160 31.07 29.88 -1.58
C ALA A 160 31.04 28.55 -2.32
N LEU A 161 29.92 27.81 -2.23
CA LEU A 161 29.76 26.52 -2.93
C LEU A 161 29.66 26.69 -4.45
N ALA A 162 28.93 27.70 -4.93
CA ALA A 162 28.81 28.02 -6.35
C ALA A 162 30.18 28.29 -6.97
N ARG A 163 31.05 29.04 -6.28
CA ARG A 163 32.43 29.27 -6.72
C ARG A 163 33.29 28.01 -6.66
N LEU A 164 33.23 27.27 -5.55
CA LEU A 164 34.02 26.06 -5.33
C LEU A 164 33.70 24.97 -6.37
N LEU A 165 32.42 24.81 -6.70
CA LEU A 165 31.92 23.74 -7.57
C LEU A 165 31.80 24.16 -9.04
N GLY A 166 32.16 25.40 -9.39
CA GLY A 166 32.15 25.90 -10.77
C GLY A 166 30.75 26.09 -11.34
N ALA A 167 29.80 26.60 -10.55
CA ALA A 167 28.45 26.89 -11.00
C ALA A 167 28.45 27.94 -12.13
N SER A 168 27.59 27.72 -13.12
CA SER A 168 27.41 28.59 -14.29
C SER A 168 26.71 29.90 -13.92
N THR A 169 25.84 29.85 -12.92
CA THR A 169 25.12 31.01 -12.37
C THR A 169 25.68 31.34 -10.99
N GLN A 170 26.06 32.60 -10.77
CA GLN A 170 26.44 33.09 -9.45
C GLN A 170 25.19 33.62 -8.72
N PRO A 171 25.04 33.36 -7.41
CA PRO A 171 23.93 33.91 -6.63
C PRO A 171 24.06 35.42 -6.50
N THR A 172 22.93 36.11 -6.61
CA THR A 172 22.83 37.58 -6.62
C THR A 172 21.81 38.10 -5.63
N HIS A 173 21.27 37.27 -4.73
CA HIS A 173 20.14 37.63 -3.87
C HIS A 173 18.90 38.01 -4.68
N ARG A 174 18.68 37.22 -5.74
CA ARG A 174 17.46 37.24 -6.56
C ARG A 174 17.00 35.81 -6.69
N ALA A 175 15.74 35.54 -6.32
CA ALA A 175 15.29 34.19 -6.04
C ALA A 175 15.52 33.21 -7.21
N LEU A 176 15.26 33.63 -8.46
CA LEU A 176 15.49 32.76 -9.62
C LEU A 176 16.98 32.50 -9.88
N ALA A 177 17.83 33.51 -9.71
CA ALA A 177 19.28 33.37 -9.92
C ALA A 177 19.89 32.45 -8.87
N ASP A 178 19.46 32.59 -7.61
CA ASP A 178 19.92 31.76 -6.49
C ASP A 178 19.37 30.32 -6.59
N ALA A 179 18.15 30.13 -7.09
CA ALA A 179 17.61 28.81 -7.43
C ALA A 179 18.43 28.14 -8.55
N ARG A 180 18.80 28.86 -9.63
CA ARG A 180 19.69 28.36 -10.69
C ARG A 180 21.09 28.00 -10.17
N ALA A 181 21.70 28.85 -9.35
CA ALA A 181 22.97 28.54 -8.69
C ALA A 181 22.85 27.29 -7.81
N THR A 182 21.72 27.12 -7.12
CA THR A 182 21.44 25.95 -6.30
C THR A 182 21.24 24.68 -7.12
N VAL A 183 20.69 24.75 -8.34
CA VAL A 183 20.64 23.62 -9.30
C VAL A 183 22.06 23.13 -9.61
N ASP A 184 22.96 24.03 -9.97
CA ASP A 184 24.35 23.68 -10.30
C ASP A 184 25.07 23.04 -9.11
N VAL A 185 24.91 23.64 -7.92
CA VAL A 185 25.45 23.09 -6.67
C VAL A 185 24.86 21.71 -6.36
N LEU A 186 23.55 21.51 -6.53
CA LEU A 186 22.89 20.22 -6.34
C LEU A 186 23.47 19.16 -7.29
N HIS A 187 23.57 19.47 -8.58
CA HIS A 187 24.11 18.54 -9.59
C HIS A 187 25.56 18.17 -9.29
N ALA A 188 26.41 19.13 -8.93
CA ALA A 188 27.80 18.87 -8.56
C ALA A 188 27.91 17.98 -7.30
N LEU A 189 27.08 18.22 -6.29
CA LEU A 189 27.04 17.38 -5.08
C LEU A 189 26.51 15.96 -5.39
N MET A 190 25.50 15.84 -6.27
CA MET A 190 24.96 14.55 -6.73
C MET A 190 26.02 13.75 -7.49
N ALA A 191 26.81 14.39 -8.36
CA ALA A 191 27.91 13.73 -9.06
C ALA A 191 28.95 13.16 -8.08
N ARG A 192 29.27 13.89 -7.01
CA ARG A 192 30.22 13.43 -5.97
C ARG A 192 29.69 12.21 -5.18
N VAL A 193 28.40 12.17 -4.84
CA VAL A 193 27.81 11.00 -4.13
C VAL A 193 27.54 9.82 -5.07
N GLY A 194 27.36 10.06 -6.36
CA GLY A 194 27.29 9.00 -7.37
C GLY A 194 28.53 8.10 -7.34
N ASN A 195 29.72 8.70 -7.19
CA ASN A 195 30.98 7.97 -7.02
C ASN A 195 31.06 7.15 -5.72
N GLN A 196 30.14 7.38 -4.77
CA GLN A 196 30.02 6.67 -3.50
C GLN A 196 28.87 5.64 -3.51
N GLY A 197 28.28 5.37 -4.69
CA GLY A 197 27.23 4.37 -4.88
C GLY A 197 25.80 4.87 -4.57
N VAL A 198 25.57 6.19 -4.61
CA VAL A 198 24.24 6.79 -4.44
C VAL A 198 23.63 7.11 -5.82
N HIS A 199 22.63 6.33 -6.23
CA HIS A 199 22.01 6.37 -7.57
C HIS A 199 20.49 6.51 -7.55
N SER A 200 19.81 6.37 -6.41
CA SER A 200 18.37 6.60 -6.27
C SER A 200 18.01 7.73 -5.30
N LEU A 201 16.78 8.24 -5.38
CA LEU A 201 16.26 9.24 -4.45
C LEU A 201 16.27 8.75 -3.00
N THR A 202 15.87 7.50 -2.76
CA THR A 202 15.92 6.91 -1.42
C THR A 202 17.34 6.87 -0.87
N GLU A 203 18.32 6.50 -1.70
CA GLU A 203 19.73 6.47 -1.30
C GLU A 203 20.26 7.87 -0.98
N LEU A 204 19.85 8.89 -1.74
CA LEU A 204 20.23 10.27 -1.49
C LEU A 204 19.65 10.79 -0.17
N ILE A 205 18.38 10.46 0.12
CA ILE A 205 17.75 10.79 1.40
C ILE A 205 18.42 10.05 2.55
N ASP A 206 18.74 8.77 2.37
CA ASP A 206 19.46 7.95 3.35
C ASP A 206 20.87 8.48 3.63
N TYR A 207 21.49 9.14 2.65
CA TYR A 207 22.80 9.77 2.78
C TYR A 207 22.80 11.01 3.70
N LEU A 208 21.67 11.70 3.81
CA LEU A 208 21.47 12.88 4.66
C LEU A 208 21.07 12.47 6.10
N PRO A 209 21.90 12.68 7.13
CA PRO A 209 21.68 12.05 8.43
C PRO A 209 20.63 12.79 9.29
N ASP A 210 19.60 12.07 9.74
CA ASP A 210 18.92 12.26 11.03
C ASP A 210 18.93 10.95 11.84
N VAL A 211 20.13 10.44 12.14
CA VAL A 211 20.34 9.15 12.82
C VAL A 211 21.05 9.38 14.15
N THR A 212 20.56 8.78 15.23
CA THR A 212 21.19 8.83 16.57
C THR A 212 22.55 8.10 16.58
N SER A 213 23.46 8.44 17.49
CA SER A 213 24.78 7.78 17.61
C SER A 213 24.68 6.26 17.82
N GLY A 214 23.68 5.79 18.58
CA GLY A 214 23.44 4.37 18.82
C GLY A 214 23.00 3.59 17.56
N GLN A 215 22.23 4.21 16.66
CA GLN A 215 21.86 3.60 15.38
C GLN A 215 23.04 3.57 14.38
N ARG A 216 23.96 4.54 14.46
CA ARG A 216 25.20 4.53 13.65
C ARG A 216 26.14 3.38 14.01
N ALA A 217 26.30 3.09 15.30
CA ALA A 217 27.14 1.98 15.77
C ALA A 217 26.63 0.61 15.28
N LYS A 218 25.32 0.48 15.07
CA LYS A 218 24.67 -0.76 14.62
C LYS A 218 24.54 -0.90 13.10
N ARG A 219 25.05 0.06 12.31
CA ARG A 219 25.04 -0.02 10.84
C ARG A 219 25.83 -1.22 10.30
N GLY A 220 26.81 -1.70 11.07
CA GLY A 220 27.56 -2.92 10.77
C GLY A 220 26.69 -4.18 10.73
N LEU A 221 25.54 -4.21 11.43
CA LEU A 221 24.64 -5.37 11.44
C LEU A 221 24.06 -5.71 10.05
N ALA A 222 24.07 -4.75 9.13
CA ALA A 222 23.56 -4.93 7.78
C ALA A 222 24.66 -5.24 6.75
N ALA A 223 25.95 -5.21 7.14
CA ALA A 223 27.07 -5.32 6.20
C ALA A 223 27.14 -6.70 5.54
N ASP A 224 26.93 -7.75 6.32
CA ASP A 224 27.10 -9.15 5.88
C ASP A 224 25.86 -9.72 5.19
N LEU A 225 24.78 -8.95 5.08
CA LEU A 225 23.56 -9.40 4.42
C LEU A 225 23.77 -9.51 2.90
N PRO A 226 23.18 -10.51 2.22
CA PRO A 226 23.29 -10.64 0.78
C PRO A 226 22.44 -9.60 0.03
N ALA A 227 22.83 -9.26 -1.19
CA ALA A 227 22.06 -8.40 -2.09
C ALA A 227 21.02 -9.23 -2.90
N ARG A 228 20.27 -10.10 -2.21
CA ARG A 228 19.33 -11.06 -2.81
C ARG A 228 17.95 -10.97 -2.16
N PRO A 229 16.89 -11.52 -2.81
CA PRO A 229 15.58 -11.61 -2.20
C PRO A 229 15.61 -12.50 -0.95
N GLY A 230 14.80 -12.17 0.03
CA GLY A 230 14.72 -12.99 1.23
C GLY A 230 13.90 -12.42 2.37
N VAL A 231 13.97 -13.12 3.49
CA VAL A 231 13.40 -12.71 4.78
C VAL A 231 14.53 -12.29 5.72
N TYR A 232 14.35 -11.20 6.47
CA TYR A 232 15.26 -10.77 7.53
C TYR A 232 14.55 -10.79 8.89
N LEU A 233 15.31 -11.08 9.95
CA LEU A 233 14.82 -11.18 11.32
C LEU A 233 15.71 -10.34 12.24
N PHE A 234 15.14 -9.35 12.92
CA PHE A 234 15.84 -8.64 13.97
C PHE A 234 15.80 -9.45 15.27
N ARG A 235 16.97 -9.71 15.85
CA ARG A 235 17.14 -10.45 17.11
C ARG A 235 17.45 -9.52 18.26
N GLY A 236 16.83 -9.77 19.41
CA GLY A 236 17.12 -9.08 20.65
C GLY A 236 18.27 -9.71 21.45
N PRO A 237 18.59 -9.16 22.63
CA PRO A 237 19.69 -9.63 23.46
C PRO A 237 19.50 -11.04 24.02
N SER A 238 18.26 -11.54 24.12
CA SER A 238 17.96 -12.90 24.60
C SER A 238 17.72 -13.89 23.44
N ASP A 239 18.19 -13.55 22.23
CA ASP A 239 17.96 -14.28 20.98
C ASP A 239 16.50 -14.35 20.51
N GLU A 240 15.62 -13.55 21.11
CA GLU A 240 14.22 -13.44 20.72
C GLU A 240 14.06 -12.72 19.37
N VAL A 241 13.09 -13.15 18.56
CA VAL A 241 12.76 -12.47 17.30
C VAL A 241 11.91 -11.26 17.59
N LEU A 242 12.46 -10.06 17.38
CA LEU A 242 11.78 -8.78 17.59
C LEU A 242 10.88 -8.42 16.41
N TYR A 243 11.36 -8.65 15.19
CA TYR A 243 10.67 -8.31 13.94
C TYR A 243 11.10 -9.20 12.78
N ILE A 244 10.17 -9.48 11.88
CA ILE A 244 10.40 -10.22 10.63
C ILE A 244 9.91 -9.37 9.47
N GLY A 245 10.67 -9.28 8.39
CA GLY A 245 10.24 -8.61 7.16
C GLY A 245 10.88 -9.23 5.92
N THR A 246 10.41 -8.80 4.75
CA THR A 246 10.88 -9.29 3.44
C THR A 246 11.50 -8.19 2.60
N ALA A 247 12.37 -8.59 1.68
CA ALA A 247 13.04 -7.70 0.76
C ALA A 247 13.36 -8.39 -0.57
N VAL A 248 13.38 -7.63 -1.67
CA VAL A 248 14.00 -8.03 -2.94
C VAL A 248 15.53 -7.95 -2.84
N ASN A 249 16.04 -7.07 -1.97
CA ASN A 249 17.45 -6.94 -1.66
C ASN A 249 17.61 -6.78 -0.14
N LEU A 250 17.99 -7.87 0.53
CA LEU A 250 18.12 -7.93 2.00
C LEU A 250 19.06 -6.84 2.54
N ARG A 251 20.27 -6.73 1.97
CA ARG A 251 21.26 -5.72 2.37
C ARG A 251 20.70 -4.30 2.28
N ARG A 252 20.13 -3.94 1.13
CA ARG A 252 19.58 -2.60 0.91
C ARG A 252 18.44 -2.30 1.87
N ARG A 253 17.48 -3.24 2.00
CA ARG A 253 16.30 -3.05 2.84
C ARG A 253 16.63 -2.93 4.31
N VAL A 254 17.55 -3.75 4.81
CA VAL A 254 17.91 -3.69 6.24
C VAL A 254 18.67 -2.40 6.55
N ARG A 255 19.49 -1.89 5.62
CA ARG A 255 20.20 -0.61 5.80
C ARG A 255 19.24 0.57 6.03
N THR A 256 18.03 0.57 5.45
CA THR A 256 17.07 1.67 5.62
C THR A 256 16.58 1.81 7.08
N TYR A 257 16.67 0.77 7.90
CA TYR A 257 16.34 0.85 9.33
C TYR A 257 17.40 1.61 10.14
N PHE A 258 18.61 1.75 9.60
CA PHE A 258 19.76 2.43 10.21
C PHE A 258 20.04 3.81 9.58
N THR A 259 19.12 4.30 8.74
CA THR A 259 19.18 5.61 8.08
C THR A 259 18.05 6.51 8.57
N GLY A 260 18.08 7.79 8.18
CA GLY A 260 17.09 8.79 8.62
C GLY A 260 15.70 8.61 8.02
N SER A 261 15.53 7.68 7.07
CA SER A 261 14.26 7.43 6.36
C SER A 261 13.22 6.69 7.21
N GLU A 262 13.63 6.02 8.30
CA GLU A 262 12.69 5.39 9.22
C GLU A 262 12.09 6.42 10.19
N THR A 263 10.85 6.84 9.94
CA THR A 263 10.14 7.85 10.75
C THR A 263 9.32 7.24 11.89
N ARG A 264 9.11 5.91 11.90
CA ARG A 264 8.22 5.25 12.87
C ARG A 264 8.95 5.01 14.19
N GLY A 265 8.55 5.72 15.25
CA GLY A 265 9.15 5.61 16.59
C GLY A 265 9.25 4.17 17.13
N ARG A 266 8.20 3.35 16.93
CA ARG A 266 8.19 1.94 17.33
C ARG A 266 9.25 1.08 16.61
N MET A 267 9.58 1.39 15.36
CA MET A 267 10.66 0.70 14.64
C MET A 267 12.03 1.18 15.11
N LYS A 268 12.19 2.49 15.39
CA LYS A 268 13.44 3.01 15.98
C LYS A 268 13.77 2.34 17.32
N GLU A 269 12.77 2.16 18.16
CA GLU A 269 12.89 1.43 19.42
C GLU A 269 13.34 -0.02 19.19
N MET A 270 12.69 -0.77 18.29
CA MET A 270 13.12 -2.12 17.93
C MET A 270 14.56 -2.17 17.42
N VAL A 271 14.97 -1.23 16.56
CA VAL A 271 16.35 -1.15 16.04
C VAL A 271 17.33 -0.89 17.18
N SER A 272 16.96 -0.06 18.15
CA SER A 272 17.80 0.19 19.33
C SER A 272 17.97 -1.05 20.21
N LEU A 273 16.97 -1.95 20.27
CA LEU A 273 17.04 -3.21 21.02
C LEU A 273 17.76 -4.32 20.26
N ALA A 274 17.75 -4.28 18.92
CA ALA A 274 18.33 -5.34 18.11
C ALA A 274 19.84 -5.49 18.31
N THR A 275 20.31 -6.73 18.47
CA THR A 275 21.72 -7.10 18.65
C THR A 275 22.28 -7.79 17.42
N ARG A 276 21.45 -8.52 16.67
CA ARG A 276 21.82 -9.28 15.47
C ARG A 276 20.70 -9.27 14.44
N ILE A 277 21.05 -9.52 13.18
CA ILE A 277 20.09 -9.69 12.09
C ILE A 277 20.36 -11.04 11.45
N ASP A 278 19.38 -11.93 11.55
CA ASP A 278 19.40 -13.19 10.80
C ASP A 278 18.69 -12.98 9.46
N HIS A 279 18.98 -13.84 8.49
CA HIS A 279 18.31 -13.79 7.20
C HIS A 279 18.15 -15.18 6.59
N VAL A 280 17.23 -15.25 5.64
CA VAL A 280 16.92 -16.43 4.86
C VAL A 280 16.85 -16.01 3.40
N GLU A 281 17.84 -16.43 2.60
CA GLU A 281 17.83 -16.22 1.15
C GLU A 281 16.65 -16.95 0.51
N CYS A 282 16.03 -16.28 -0.46
CA CYS A 282 14.93 -16.79 -1.25
C CYS A 282 15.24 -16.61 -2.74
N ALA A 283 14.72 -17.50 -3.56
CA ALA A 283 14.82 -17.46 -5.01
C ALA A 283 14.17 -16.20 -5.59
N HIS A 284 12.99 -15.83 -5.07
CA HIS A 284 12.21 -14.68 -5.56
C HIS A 284 11.19 -14.19 -4.53
N GLY A 285 10.45 -13.14 -4.90
CA GLY A 285 9.51 -12.44 -4.02
C GLY A 285 8.40 -13.29 -3.41
N LEU A 286 7.79 -14.18 -4.20
CA LEU A 286 6.75 -15.08 -3.69
C LEU A 286 7.27 -15.97 -2.56
N GLU A 287 8.46 -16.56 -2.71
CA GLU A 287 9.05 -17.38 -1.67
C GLU A 287 9.34 -16.57 -0.41
N ALA A 288 9.92 -15.36 -0.56
CA ALA A 288 10.17 -14.47 0.55
C ALA A 288 8.87 -14.16 1.33
N GLY A 289 7.78 -13.81 0.63
CA GLY A 289 6.49 -13.53 1.26
C GLY A 289 5.89 -14.74 1.98
N VAL A 290 5.98 -15.95 1.39
CA VAL A 290 5.49 -17.18 2.04
C VAL A 290 6.33 -17.54 3.26
N ARG A 291 7.67 -17.45 3.16
CA ARG A 291 8.57 -17.71 4.29
C ARG A 291 8.35 -16.71 5.43
N GLU A 292 8.09 -15.43 5.13
CA GLU A 292 7.69 -14.43 6.13
C GLU A 292 6.43 -14.86 6.88
N LEU A 293 5.37 -15.25 6.17
CA LEU A 293 4.14 -15.71 6.82
C LEU A 293 4.40 -16.91 7.75
N ARG A 294 5.16 -17.90 7.29
CA ARG A 294 5.49 -19.09 8.10
C ARG A 294 6.32 -18.73 9.35
N LEU A 295 7.30 -17.83 9.20
CA LEU A 295 8.13 -17.35 10.31
C LEU A 295 7.35 -16.47 11.29
N LEU A 296 6.41 -15.64 10.81
CA LEU A 296 5.54 -14.85 11.66
C LEU A 296 4.66 -15.72 12.55
N VAL A 297 4.16 -16.84 12.02
CA VAL A 297 3.40 -17.84 12.80
C VAL A 297 4.28 -18.52 13.83
N ALA A 298 5.51 -18.90 13.44
CA ALA A 298 6.42 -19.62 14.32
C ALA A 298 6.93 -18.76 15.49
N HIS A 299 7.20 -17.47 15.24
CA HIS A 299 7.87 -16.60 16.23
C HIS A 299 6.97 -15.55 16.89
N ALA A 300 5.81 -15.22 16.30
CA ALA A 300 4.89 -14.18 16.78
C ALA A 300 5.56 -12.86 17.26
N PRO A 301 6.50 -12.28 16.49
CA PRO A 301 7.43 -11.25 16.96
C PRO A 301 6.74 -9.95 17.40
N PRO A 302 7.09 -9.34 18.56
CA PRO A 302 6.31 -8.26 19.18
C PRO A 302 6.13 -7.02 18.29
N TYR A 303 7.08 -6.70 17.40
CA TYR A 303 7.01 -5.49 16.58
C TYR A 303 6.23 -5.65 15.26
N ASN A 304 5.95 -6.87 14.79
CA ASN A 304 5.02 -7.06 13.67
C ASN A 304 3.56 -6.78 14.12
N ARG A 305 2.71 -6.28 13.23
CA ARG A 305 1.27 -6.09 13.53
C ARG A 305 0.37 -6.98 12.69
N ARG A 306 0.73 -7.19 11.42
CA ARG A 306 -0.02 -8.02 10.47
C ARG A 306 0.46 -9.47 10.54
N SER A 307 -0.43 -10.40 10.14
CA SER A 307 -0.12 -11.81 9.90
C SER A 307 0.48 -12.61 11.05
N LYS A 308 0.46 -12.06 12.29
CA LYS A 308 0.88 -12.77 13.51
C LYS A 308 0.02 -13.98 13.85
N PHE A 309 -1.25 -13.95 13.47
CA PHE A 309 -2.24 -14.93 13.91
C PHE A 309 -3.19 -15.30 12.75
N PRO A 310 -2.72 -16.04 11.73
CA PRO A 310 -3.53 -16.39 10.56
C PRO A 310 -4.77 -17.23 10.91
N LYS A 311 -4.78 -17.92 12.06
CA LYS A 311 -5.92 -18.70 12.58
C LYS A 311 -7.02 -17.85 13.27
N ARG A 312 -6.97 -16.51 13.19
CA ARG A 312 -7.97 -15.63 13.84
C ARG A 312 -9.12 -15.19 12.93
N GLY A 313 -9.13 -15.60 11.67
CA GLY A 313 -10.22 -15.30 10.75
C GLY A 313 -11.55 -15.93 11.19
N TRP A 314 -12.65 -15.21 10.97
CA TRP A 314 -14.00 -15.75 11.14
C TRP A 314 -14.48 -16.41 9.85
N TRP A 315 -15.27 -17.46 9.97
CA TRP A 315 -15.83 -18.22 8.86
C TRP A 315 -17.32 -18.39 9.05
N ILE A 316 -18.05 -18.39 7.94
CA ILE A 316 -19.48 -18.69 7.90
C ILE A 316 -19.61 -20.15 7.47
N THR A 317 -20.22 -20.99 8.31
CA THR A 317 -20.52 -22.40 8.01
C THR A 317 -21.99 -22.68 8.23
N LEU A 318 -22.50 -23.77 7.67
CA LEU A 318 -23.77 -24.36 8.06
C LEU A 318 -23.60 -25.19 9.33
N THR A 319 -24.60 -25.18 10.22
CA THR A 319 -24.69 -26.06 11.39
C THR A 319 -24.99 -27.50 10.97
N ASP A 320 -24.51 -28.46 11.77
CA ASP A 320 -24.88 -29.87 11.65
C ASP A 320 -26.12 -30.17 12.49
N GLU A 321 -27.27 -29.70 12.02
CA GLU A 321 -28.58 -29.98 12.62
C GLU A 321 -29.61 -30.24 11.51
N PRO A 322 -30.77 -30.88 11.81
CA PRO A 322 -31.76 -31.23 10.78
C PRO A 322 -32.27 -30.05 9.95
N PHE A 323 -32.32 -28.85 10.55
CA PHE A 323 -32.63 -27.61 9.85
C PHE A 323 -31.40 -26.69 9.92
N PRO A 324 -30.40 -26.84 9.03
CA PRO A 324 -29.16 -26.09 9.09
C PRO A 324 -29.36 -24.59 9.06
N ARG A 325 -28.49 -23.85 9.73
CA ARG A 325 -28.43 -22.38 9.71
C ARG A 325 -26.98 -21.92 9.71
N PHE A 326 -26.76 -20.62 9.53
CA PHE A 326 -25.40 -20.09 9.62
C PHE A 326 -24.88 -20.12 11.07
N ALA A 327 -23.63 -20.57 11.20
CA ALA A 327 -22.80 -20.41 12.37
C ALA A 327 -21.51 -19.67 11.98
N ILE A 328 -21.08 -18.75 12.85
CA ILE A 328 -19.85 -17.98 12.67
C ILE A 328 -18.77 -18.57 13.58
N VAL A 329 -17.84 -19.28 12.98
CA VAL A 329 -16.85 -20.15 13.64
C VAL A 329 -15.43 -19.70 13.31
N ARG A 330 -14.44 -20.18 14.08
CA ARG A 330 -13.01 -19.99 13.77
C ARG A 330 -12.39 -21.16 13.02
N ASN A 331 -12.94 -22.36 13.24
CA ASN A 331 -12.58 -23.57 12.54
C ASN A 331 -13.65 -23.81 11.46
N PRO A 332 -13.33 -23.59 10.17
CA PRO A 332 -14.28 -23.80 9.09
C PRO A 332 -14.64 -25.28 8.93
N THR A 333 -15.69 -25.54 8.16
CA THR A 333 -15.98 -26.84 7.54
C THR A 333 -15.63 -26.75 6.04
N VAL A 334 -15.77 -27.85 5.30
CA VAL A 334 -15.54 -27.90 3.85
C VAL A 334 -16.37 -26.87 3.05
N ASP A 335 -17.59 -26.58 3.51
CA ASP A 335 -18.52 -25.66 2.86
C ASP A 335 -18.57 -24.30 3.56
N ALA A 336 -17.43 -23.82 4.04
CA ALA A 336 -17.33 -22.54 4.71
C ALA A 336 -17.01 -21.38 3.75
N LEU A 337 -17.49 -20.18 4.10
CA LEU A 337 -17.14 -18.92 3.44
C LEU A 337 -16.23 -18.09 4.35
N GLY A 338 -15.11 -17.57 3.83
CA GLY A 338 -14.18 -16.75 4.60
C GLY A 338 -12.71 -16.81 4.14
N PRO A 339 -11.76 -16.33 4.96
CA PRO A 339 -11.94 -15.75 6.29
C PRO A 339 -12.30 -14.26 6.28
N PHE A 340 -13.08 -13.84 7.28
CA PHE A 340 -13.43 -12.45 7.58
C PHE A 340 -12.55 -11.88 8.69
N GLY A 341 -12.27 -10.58 8.64
CA GLY A 341 -11.49 -9.86 9.66
C GLY A 341 -12.29 -9.62 10.95
N GLY A 342 -13.55 -9.21 10.83
CA GLY A 342 -14.48 -9.03 11.93
C GLY A 342 -15.57 -10.11 12.01
N ARG A 343 -16.06 -10.38 13.23
CA ARG A 343 -17.23 -11.25 13.45
C ARG A 343 -18.50 -10.59 12.92
N ALA A 344 -18.62 -9.26 13.08
CA ALA A 344 -19.73 -8.47 12.59
C ALA A 344 -19.84 -8.54 11.06
N ASP A 345 -18.73 -8.31 10.33
CA ASP A 345 -18.70 -8.43 8.87
C ASP A 345 -19.17 -9.81 8.39
N ALA A 346 -18.74 -10.88 9.06
CA ALA A 346 -19.20 -12.23 8.76
C ALA A 346 -20.70 -12.41 9.03
N ALA A 347 -21.22 -11.80 10.09
CA ALA A 347 -22.65 -11.85 10.42
C ALA A 347 -23.51 -11.10 9.40
N ASP A 348 -23.08 -9.93 8.94
CA ASP A 348 -23.81 -9.12 7.97
C ASP A 348 -23.86 -9.81 6.59
N VAL A 349 -22.73 -10.42 6.19
CA VAL A 349 -22.66 -11.24 4.97
C VAL A 349 -23.54 -12.48 5.11
N ALA A 350 -23.50 -13.18 6.25
CA ALA A 350 -24.35 -14.34 6.51
C ALA A 350 -25.83 -13.98 6.48
N ALA A 351 -26.25 -12.89 7.12
CA ALA A 351 -27.62 -12.39 7.11
C ALA A 351 -28.08 -12.05 5.69
N THR A 352 -27.22 -11.41 4.90
CA THR A 352 -27.50 -11.10 3.50
C THR A 352 -27.67 -12.36 2.67
N ILE A 353 -26.79 -13.34 2.79
CA ILE A 353 -26.93 -14.60 2.03
C ILE A 353 -28.17 -15.37 2.49
N ALA A 354 -28.47 -15.39 3.79
CA ALA A 354 -29.65 -16.07 4.34
C ALA A 354 -30.95 -15.53 3.75
N GLU A 355 -31.04 -14.20 3.62
CA GLU A 355 -32.18 -13.50 3.03
C GLU A 355 -32.50 -13.97 1.61
N PHE A 356 -31.48 -14.15 0.76
CA PHE A 356 -31.68 -14.54 -0.65
C PHE A 356 -31.64 -16.05 -0.90
N SER A 357 -31.24 -16.85 0.09
CA SER A 357 -31.26 -18.32 0.01
C SER A 357 -32.46 -18.95 0.72
N GLY A 358 -33.24 -18.15 1.48
CA GLY A 358 -34.32 -18.67 2.33
C GLY A 358 -33.80 -19.44 3.53
N LEU A 359 -32.54 -19.23 3.93
CA LEU A 359 -31.97 -19.92 5.09
C LEU A 359 -32.58 -19.34 6.37
N ARG A 360 -32.92 -20.22 7.32
CA ARG A 360 -33.51 -19.80 8.59
C ARG A 360 -32.50 -19.02 9.42
N THR A 361 -32.98 -18.01 10.13
CA THR A 361 -32.20 -17.22 11.09
C THR A 361 -32.68 -17.42 12.53
N CYS A 362 -33.83 -18.07 12.74
CA CYS A 362 -34.37 -18.38 14.06
C CYS A 362 -33.46 -19.33 14.85
N THR A 363 -33.44 -19.18 16.17
CA THR A 363 -32.51 -19.92 17.06
C THR A 363 -33.09 -21.18 17.68
N THR A 364 -34.41 -21.39 17.57
CA THR A 364 -35.13 -22.56 18.10
C THR A 364 -34.58 -23.86 17.53
N ARG A 365 -34.26 -24.85 18.38
CA ARG A 365 -33.83 -26.17 17.89
C ARG A 365 -35.02 -26.93 17.31
N LEU A 366 -34.87 -27.47 16.10
CA LEU A 366 -35.90 -28.22 15.40
C LEU A 366 -35.45 -29.67 15.19
N SER A 367 -36.30 -30.63 15.57
CA SER A 367 -36.04 -32.06 15.33
C SER A 367 -36.26 -32.41 13.85
N ARG A 368 -35.85 -33.61 13.42
CA ARG A 368 -36.01 -34.06 12.02
C ARG A 368 -37.47 -34.12 11.54
N THR A 369 -38.42 -34.29 12.47
CA THR A 369 -39.87 -34.37 12.22
C THR A 369 -40.59 -33.06 12.50
N ALA A 370 -39.88 -32.03 12.95
CA ALA A 370 -40.48 -30.72 13.21
C ALA A 370 -40.91 -30.04 11.90
N ILE A 371 -41.84 -29.10 12.04
CA ILE A 371 -42.22 -28.16 11.00
C ILE A 371 -41.66 -26.80 11.41
N HIS A 372 -40.91 -26.17 10.52
CA HIS A 372 -40.45 -24.81 10.71
C HIS A 372 -41.61 -23.85 10.43
N ASP A 373 -42.08 -23.20 11.48
CA ASP A 373 -43.05 -22.12 11.42
C ASP A 373 -42.54 -20.97 12.28
N CYS A 374 -42.36 -19.79 11.68
CA CYS A 374 -41.91 -18.59 12.37
C CYS A 374 -42.89 -17.47 12.09
N PRO A 375 -43.25 -16.66 13.10
CA PRO A 375 -44.18 -15.57 12.90
C PRO A 375 -43.63 -14.61 11.82
N PRO A 376 -44.48 -14.17 10.88
CA PRO A 376 -44.07 -13.20 9.87
C PRO A 376 -43.71 -11.89 10.57
N ALA A 377 -42.58 -11.31 10.21
CA ALA A 377 -42.17 -10.00 10.69
C ALA A 377 -42.14 -9.02 9.52
N VAL A 378 -42.70 -7.82 9.73
CA VAL A 378 -42.76 -6.76 8.71
C VAL A 378 -41.35 -6.32 8.27
N VAL A 379 -40.38 -6.37 9.19
CA VAL A 379 -38.96 -6.12 8.92
C VAL A 379 -38.13 -7.15 9.69
N GLY A 380 -37.14 -7.78 9.04
CA GLY A 380 -36.18 -8.66 9.71
C GLY A 380 -36.70 -10.03 10.14
N GLY A 381 -37.78 -10.54 9.51
CA GLY A 381 -38.31 -11.87 9.77
C GLY A 381 -37.38 -13.01 9.34
N CYS A 382 -37.68 -14.23 9.77
CA CYS A 382 -36.93 -15.42 9.34
C CYS A 382 -37.09 -15.61 7.82
N PRO A 383 -36.01 -15.63 7.01
CA PRO A 383 -36.12 -15.77 5.56
C PRO A 383 -36.84 -17.05 5.12
N ALA A 384 -36.69 -18.13 5.89
CA ALA A 384 -37.38 -19.39 5.67
C ALA A 384 -38.92 -19.30 5.85
N ALA A 385 -39.43 -18.26 6.50
CA ALA A 385 -40.86 -18.01 6.70
C ALA A 385 -41.40 -16.84 5.85
N ALA A 386 -40.60 -16.27 4.95
CA ALA A 386 -41.00 -15.10 4.14
C ALA A 386 -42.24 -15.37 3.25
N GLY A 387 -42.49 -16.62 2.88
CA GLY A 387 -43.68 -17.04 2.14
C GLY A 387 -44.91 -17.37 2.98
N GLY A 388 -44.83 -17.30 4.31
CA GLY A 388 -45.94 -17.63 5.23
C GLY A 388 -46.35 -19.11 5.22
N ILE A 389 -45.54 -19.99 4.62
CA ILE A 389 -45.83 -21.43 4.49
C ILE A 389 -44.92 -22.19 5.46
N PRO A 390 -45.48 -22.98 6.39
CA PRO A 390 -44.69 -23.87 7.25
C PRO A 390 -43.93 -24.90 6.42
N LEU A 391 -42.65 -25.12 6.74
CA LEU A 391 -41.77 -26.01 5.97
C LEU A 391 -41.38 -27.24 6.78
N ASN A 392 -41.55 -28.43 6.22
CA ASN A 392 -40.92 -29.63 6.78
C ASN A 392 -39.43 -29.70 6.41
N ASN A 393 -38.70 -30.65 7.01
CA ASN A 393 -37.25 -30.80 6.79
C ASN A 393 -36.88 -31.01 5.30
N LYS A 394 -37.65 -31.81 4.56
CA LYS A 394 -37.37 -32.09 3.14
C LYS A 394 -37.57 -30.85 2.27
N GLU A 395 -38.60 -30.07 2.54
CA GLU A 395 -38.87 -28.82 1.83
C GLU A 395 -37.80 -27.76 2.16
N TYR A 396 -37.38 -27.72 3.43
CA TYR A 396 -36.37 -26.79 3.91
C TYR A 396 -34.97 -27.06 3.34
N ALA A 397 -34.62 -28.33 3.07
CA ALA A 397 -33.29 -28.74 2.60
C ALA A 397 -32.79 -27.99 1.35
N ARG A 398 -33.69 -27.45 0.52
CA ARG A 398 -33.35 -26.62 -0.65
C ARG A 398 -32.55 -25.36 -0.28
N ALA A 399 -32.80 -24.76 0.89
CA ALA A 399 -32.13 -23.55 1.34
C ALA A 399 -30.63 -23.78 1.64
N PRO A 400 -30.24 -24.71 2.53
CA PRO A 400 -28.83 -25.01 2.74
C PRO A 400 -28.14 -25.56 1.50
N ASP A 401 -28.83 -26.32 0.63
CA ASP A 401 -28.25 -26.78 -0.64
C ASP A 401 -27.91 -25.61 -1.57
N SER A 402 -28.80 -24.63 -1.69
CA SER A 402 -28.56 -23.38 -2.44
C SER A 402 -27.36 -22.58 -1.89
N VAL A 403 -27.17 -22.58 -0.57
CA VAL A 403 -25.99 -21.97 0.05
C VAL A 403 -24.70 -22.71 -0.33
N ARG A 404 -24.70 -24.04 -0.28
CA ARG A 404 -23.51 -24.85 -0.64
C ARG A 404 -23.13 -24.65 -2.12
N THR A 405 -24.11 -24.68 -3.03
CA THR A 405 -23.85 -24.45 -4.47
C THR A 405 -23.39 -23.02 -4.76
N LEU A 406 -23.92 -22.03 -4.04
CA LEU A 406 -23.45 -20.64 -4.10
C LEU A 406 -22.00 -20.51 -3.63
N PHE A 407 -21.64 -21.14 -2.51
CA PHE A 407 -20.28 -21.09 -1.96
C PHE A 407 -19.29 -21.79 -2.89
N ALA A 408 -19.65 -22.96 -3.44
CA ALA A 408 -18.87 -23.68 -4.44
C ALA A 408 -18.77 -22.93 -5.79
N GLY A 409 -19.69 -21.99 -6.06
CA GLY A 409 -19.76 -21.26 -7.33
C GLY A 409 -20.32 -22.10 -8.49
N THR A 410 -21.05 -23.18 -8.17
CA THR A 410 -21.75 -23.99 -9.17
C THR A 410 -23.11 -23.40 -9.55
N ASP A 411 -23.67 -22.52 -8.73
CA ASP A 411 -24.88 -21.73 -9.02
C ASP A 411 -24.73 -20.27 -8.57
N ASP A 412 -25.33 -19.34 -9.32
CA ASP A 412 -25.33 -17.90 -9.06
C ASP A 412 -26.72 -17.31 -8.79
N ALA A 413 -27.75 -18.16 -8.60
CA ALA A 413 -29.13 -17.72 -8.42
C ALA A 413 -29.31 -16.66 -7.31
N GLY A 414 -28.67 -16.87 -6.14
CA GLY A 414 -28.70 -15.90 -5.04
C GLY A 414 -28.11 -14.54 -5.42
N LEU A 415 -26.99 -14.53 -6.16
CA LEU A 415 -26.38 -13.29 -6.66
C LEU A 415 -27.26 -12.60 -7.70
N ARG A 416 -27.89 -13.37 -8.61
CA ARG A 416 -28.84 -12.81 -9.58
C ARG A 416 -30.04 -12.15 -8.89
N ALA A 417 -30.58 -12.78 -7.85
CA ALA A 417 -31.67 -12.22 -7.06
C ALA A 417 -31.25 -10.93 -6.33
N MET A 418 -30.03 -10.86 -5.78
CA MET A 418 -29.48 -9.64 -5.20
C MET A 418 -29.44 -8.48 -6.20
N LEU A 419 -28.89 -8.74 -7.39
CA LEU A 419 -28.77 -7.74 -8.44
C LEU A 419 -30.13 -7.30 -8.99
N GLU A 420 -31.08 -8.23 -9.11
CA GLU A 420 -32.43 -7.88 -9.55
C GLU A 420 -33.15 -7.01 -8.53
N ARG A 421 -33.00 -7.26 -7.22
CA ARG A 421 -33.58 -6.38 -6.20
C ARG A 421 -33.05 -4.95 -6.26
N ILE A 422 -31.77 -4.77 -6.59
CA ILE A 422 -31.19 -3.44 -6.84
C ILE A 422 -31.89 -2.77 -8.03
N ARG A 423 -32.10 -3.50 -9.14
CA ARG A 423 -32.82 -2.97 -10.31
C ARG A 423 -34.27 -2.61 -9.98
N THR A 424 -34.95 -3.43 -9.20
CA THR A 424 -36.33 -3.15 -8.76
C THR A 424 -36.39 -1.87 -7.94
N HIS A 425 -35.50 -1.70 -6.96
CA HIS A 425 -35.45 -0.44 -6.18
C HIS A 425 -35.12 0.77 -7.04
N SER A 426 -34.17 0.63 -7.97
CA SER A 426 -33.80 1.70 -8.89
C SER A 426 -34.95 2.09 -9.83
N ARG A 427 -35.70 1.13 -10.37
CA ARG A 427 -36.87 1.39 -11.21
C ARG A 427 -38.04 2.02 -10.44
N ALA A 428 -38.15 1.72 -9.16
CA ALA A 428 -39.12 2.32 -8.26
C ALA A 428 -38.64 3.65 -7.64
N GLU A 429 -37.51 4.21 -8.12
CA GLU A 429 -36.91 5.46 -7.62
C GLU A 429 -36.55 5.44 -6.12
N HIS A 430 -36.42 4.25 -5.53
CA HIS A 430 -35.98 4.05 -4.15
C HIS A 430 -34.44 4.01 -4.07
N PHE A 431 -33.79 5.13 -4.40
CA PHE A 431 -32.33 5.19 -4.59
C PHE A 431 -31.52 4.80 -3.35
N GLU A 432 -31.93 5.22 -2.15
CA GLU A 432 -31.24 4.84 -0.91
C GLU A 432 -31.29 3.33 -0.65
N ALA A 433 -32.44 2.70 -0.93
CA ALA A 433 -32.61 1.26 -0.77
C ALA A 433 -31.78 0.50 -1.81
N ALA A 434 -31.67 1.04 -3.03
CA ALA A 434 -30.80 0.52 -4.08
C ALA A 434 -29.32 0.62 -3.67
N ALA A 435 -28.88 1.76 -3.12
CA ALA A 435 -27.51 1.96 -2.63
C ALA A 435 -27.15 0.98 -1.50
N ARG A 436 -28.00 0.86 -0.47
CA ARG A 436 -27.80 -0.12 0.62
C ARG A 436 -27.73 -1.56 0.08
N SER A 437 -28.57 -1.91 -0.89
CA SER A 437 -28.56 -3.24 -1.50
C SER A 437 -27.32 -3.48 -2.36
N ARG A 438 -26.84 -2.46 -3.08
CA ARG A 438 -25.59 -2.46 -3.86
C ARG A 438 -24.41 -2.77 -2.96
N ASP A 439 -24.24 -2.03 -1.87
CA ASP A 439 -23.07 -2.16 -0.99
C ASP A 439 -23.03 -3.53 -0.29
N ARG A 440 -24.21 -4.04 0.12
CA ARG A 440 -24.36 -5.42 0.62
C ARG A 440 -23.98 -6.46 -0.43
N ALA A 441 -24.47 -6.31 -1.67
CA ALA A 441 -24.16 -7.24 -2.77
C ALA A 441 -22.67 -7.24 -3.14
N VAL A 442 -22.03 -6.07 -3.18
CA VAL A 442 -20.58 -5.93 -3.38
C VAL A 442 -19.81 -6.73 -2.33
N THR A 443 -20.16 -6.56 -1.06
CA THR A 443 -19.50 -7.25 0.06
C THR A 443 -19.61 -8.78 -0.08
N VAL A 444 -20.80 -9.29 -0.42
CA VAL A 444 -21.03 -10.73 -0.67
C VAL A 444 -20.23 -11.23 -1.87
N ILE A 445 -20.24 -10.50 -3.00
CA ILE A 445 -19.49 -10.87 -4.22
C ILE A 445 -17.99 -10.96 -3.93
N ARG A 446 -17.42 -9.98 -3.21
CA ARG A 446 -16.00 -9.97 -2.83
C ARG A 446 -15.64 -11.15 -1.93
N ALA A 447 -16.49 -11.46 -0.95
CA ALA A 447 -16.28 -12.59 -0.04
C ALA A 447 -16.34 -13.95 -0.75
N LEU A 448 -17.34 -14.15 -1.61
CA LEU A 448 -17.50 -15.36 -2.43
C LEU A 448 -16.32 -15.53 -3.38
N TYR A 449 -15.99 -14.49 -4.14
CA TYR A 449 -14.91 -14.55 -5.12
C TYR A 449 -13.58 -14.90 -4.44
N ARG A 450 -13.27 -14.25 -3.31
CA ARG A 450 -12.06 -14.55 -2.55
C ARG A 450 -12.01 -16.03 -2.17
N THR A 451 -13.07 -16.56 -1.55
CA THR A 451 -13.08 -17.96 -1.09
C THR A 451 -13.00 -18.94 -2.26
N GLN A 452 -13.80 -18.73 -3.31
CA GLN A 452 -13.84 -19.58 -4.51
C GLN A 452 -12.49 -19.61 -5.23
N ARG A 453 -11.84 -18.46 -5.38
CA ARG A 453 -10.51 -18.38 -6.01
C ARG A 453 -9.44 -19.07 -5.17
N LEU A 454 -9.45 -18.89 -3.85
CA LEU A 454 -8.49 -19.60 -2.98
C LEU A 454 -8.72 -21.12 -3.03
N ALA A 455 -9.98 -21.57 -2.99
CA ALA A 455 -10.33 -22.98 -3.12
C ALA A 455 -9.92 -23.56 -4.48
N ALA A 456 -10.05 -22.79 -5.57
CA ALA A 456 -9.61 -23.20 -6.91
C ALA A 456 -8.11 -23.50 -6.97
N VAL A 457 -7.28 -22.67 -6.33
CA VAL A 457 -5.83 -22.91 -6.21
C VAL A 457 -5.55 -24.08 -5.26
N ALA A 458 -6.24 -24.17 -4.12
CA ALA A 458 -6.04 -25.21 -3.11
C ALA A 458 -6.40 -26.63 -3.61
N ARG A 459 -7.32 -26.75 -4.56
CA ARG A 459 -7.74 -28.02 -5.16
C ARG A 459 -6.66 -28.65 -6.03
N ILE A 460 -5.70 -27.89 -6.55
CA ILE A 460 -4.70 -28.40 -7.48
C ILE A 460 -3.60 -29.13 -6.70
N ALA A 461 -3.47 -30.44 -6.94
CA ALA A 461 -2.47 -31.27 -6.27
C ALA A 461 -1.04 -30.79 -6.57
N GLU A 462 -0.74 -30.47 -7.83
CA GLU A 462 0.53 -29.83 -8.20
C GLU A 462 0.33 -28.84 -9.36
N LEU A 463 0.88 -27.63 -9.19
CA LEU A 463 0.96 -26.58 -10.18
C LEU A 463 2.39 -26.02 -10.20
N VAL A 464 3.03 -26.11 -11.35
CA VAL A 464 4.31 -25.46 -11.62
C VAL A 464 4.06 -24.26 -12.51
N ALA A 465 4.43 -23.08 -12.02
CA ALA A 465 4.26 -21.83 -12.73
C ALA A 465 5.59 -21.07 -12.82
N ALA A 466 5.73 -20.29 -13.89
CA ALA A 466 6.92 -19.51 -14.19
C ALA A 466 6.55 -18.05 -14.42
N HIS A 467 7.34 -17.12 -13.87
CA HIS A 467 7.22 -15.68 -14.13
C HIS A 467 8.55 -15.17 -14.70
N PRO A 468 8.56 -14.30 -15.72
CA PRO A 468 9.80 -13.72 -16.23
C PRO A 468 10.46 -12.84 -15.16
N ASP A 469 11.76 -12.95 -14.96
CA ASP A 469 12.49 -12.15 -13.96
C ASP A 469 12.78 -10.70 -14.40
N GLY A 470 12.48 -10.37 -15.65
CA GLY A 470 12.78 -9.07 -16.29
C GLY A 470 14.19 -8.95 -16.89
N GLY A 471 15.11 -9.85 -16.54
CA GLY A 471 16.48 -9.94 -17.06
C GLY A 471 16.68 -10.99 -18.18
N GLY A 472 15.59 -11.61 -18.64
CA GLY A 472 15.61 -12.68 -19.63
C GLY A 472 15.75 -14.09 -19.04
N GLY A 473 15.62 -14.21 -17.71
CA GLY A 473 15.49 -15.46 -16.97
C GLY A 473 14.06 -15.69 -16.47
N TRP A 474 13.92 -16.66 -15.56
CA TRP A 474 12.64 -17.14 -15.05
C TRP A 474 12.68 -17.36 -13.54
N GLU A 475 11.60 -17.00 -12.87
CA GLU A 475 11.25 -17.40 -11.51
C GLU A 475 10.27 -18.56 -11.57
N PHE A 476 10.50 -19.64 -10.82
CA PHE A 476 9.64 -20.83 -10.78
C PHE A 476 9.06 -21.05 -9.40
N ALA A 477 7.77 -21.34 -9.35
CA ALA A 477 7.07 -21.76 -8.14
C ALA A 477 6.42 -23.13 -8.34
N VAL A 478 6.74 -24.07 -7.45
CA VAL A 478 6.04 -25.36 -7.32
C VAL A 478 5.03 -25.22 -6.20
N ILE A 479 3.76 -25.32 -6.55
CA ILE A 479 2.62 -25.13 -5.66
C ILE A 479 1.91 -26.46 -5.51
N ARG A 480 1.64 -26.89 -4.28
CA ARG A 480 0.87 -28.11 -3.99
C ARG A 480 -0.24 -27.78 -3.01
N HIS A 481 -1.48 -28.08 -3.39
CA HIS A 481 -2.68 -27.75 -2.61
C HIS A 481 -2.71 -26.29 -2.13
N GLY A 482 -2.31 -25.37 -3.01
CA GLY A 482 -2.24 -23.93 -2.76
C GLY A 482 -1.14 -23.44 -1.82
N ARG A 483 -0.28 -24.35 -1.32
CA ARG A 483 0.93 -24.02 -0.56
C ARG A 483 2.14 -23.96 -1.48
N LEU A 484 3.08 -23.06 -1.20
CA LEU A 484 4.36 -23.06 -1.91
C LEU A 484 5.21 -24.24 -1.38
N ALA A 485 5.47 -25.21 -2.24
CA ALA A 485 6.23 -26.42 -1.93
C ALA A 485 7.70 -26.30 -2.36
N GLY A 486 7.98 -25.51 -3.39
CA GLY A 486 9.34 -25.26 -3.87
C GLY A 486 9.43 -23.96 -4.68
N ALA A 487 10.62 -23.38 -4.74
CA ALA A 487 10.89 -22.17 -5.48
C ALA A 487 12.30 -22.22 -6.08
N GLY A 488 12.52 -21.52 -7.19
CA GLY A 488 13.83 -21.42 -7.81
C GLY A 488 13.86 -20.45 -8.98
N THR A 489 15.04 -20.27 -9.58
CA THR A 489 15.22 -19.38 -10.73
C THR A 489 16.10 -20.04 -11.80
N ALA A 490 15.87 -19.69 -13.07
CA ALA A 490 16.81 -19.94 -14.16
C ALA A 490 17.28 -18.61 -14.72
N LEU A 491 18.60 -18.41 -14.74
CA LEU A 491 19.21 -17.23 -15.34
C LEU A 491 19.07 -17.26 -16.87
N ARG A 492 19.22 -16.09 -17.48
CA ARG A 492 19.28 -15.97 -18.94
C ARG A 492 20.32 -16.93 -19.52
N GLY A 493 19.93 -17.70 -20.54
CA GLY A 493 20.77 -18.70 -21.20
C GLY A 493 20.80 -20.07 -20.54
N VAL A 494 20.22 -20.23 -19.35
CA VAL A 494 20.05 -21.55 -18.70
C VAL A 494 18.77 -22.21 -19.20
N ALA A 495 18.86 -23.48 -19.61
CA ALA A 495 17.68 -24.25 -20.01
C ALA A 495 16.72 -24.41 -18.80
N PRO A 496 15.45 -24.01 -18.92
CA PRO A 496 14.54 -23.91 -17.77
C PRO A 496 14.06 -25.27 -17.26
N MET A 497 13.84 -26.26 -18.14
CA MET A 497 13.22 -27.53 -17.76
C MET A 497 14.05 -28.37 -16.76
N PRO A 498 15.38 -28.52 -16.93
CA PRO A 498 16.20 -29.21 -15.92
C PRO A 498 16.18 -28.54 -14.54
N VAL A 499 16.03 -27.20 -14.49
CA VAL A 499 15.89 -26.46 -13.23
C VAL A 499 14.54 -26.79 -12.58
N VAL A 500 13.46 -26.75 -13.37
CA VAL A 500 12.11 -27.12 -12.91
C VAL A 500 12.08 -28.54 -12.33
N GLU A 501 12.68 -29.52 -13.01
CA GLU A 501 12.73 -30.91 -12.55
C GLU A 501 13.43 -31.05 -11.20
N ARG A 502 14.55 -30.34 -10.99
CA ARG A 502 15.25 -30.33 -9.69
C ARG A 502 14.41 -29.69 -8.59
N ILE A 503 13.73 -28.56 -8.88
CA ILE A 503 12.87 -27.90 -7.89
C ILE A 503 11.71 -28.82 -7.50
N VAL A 504 11.07 -29.48 -8.46
CA VAL A 504 9.97 -30.43 -8.21
C VAL A 504 10.46 -31.61 -7.36
N ALA A 505 11.63 -32.18 -7.68
CA ALA A 505 12.19 -33.30 -6.94
C ALA A 505 12.52 -32.93 -5.48
N ALA A 506 12.96 -31.69 -5.24
CA ALA A 506 13.26 -31.18 -3.90
C ALA A 506 12.04 -30.55 -3.18
N ALA A 507 10.89 -30.42 -3.85
CA ALA A 507 9.74 -29.71 -3.31
C ALA A 507 9.10 -30.47 -2.14
N GLU A 508 8.67 -29.71 -1.13
CA GLU A 508 7.98 -30.21 0.07
C GLU A 508 6.78 -31.10 -0.31
N THR A 509 6.64 -32.25 0.35
CA THR A 509 5.41 -33.04 0.25
C THR A 509 4.33 -32.37 1.09
N VAL A 510 3.23 -31.98 0.45
CA VAL A 510 2.10 -31.33 1.12
C VAL A 510 0.96 -32.33 1.22
N VAL A 511 0.63 -32.73 2.44
CA VAL A 511 -0.57 -33.53 2.72
C VAL A 511 -1.75 -32.57 2.80
N CYS A 512 -2.79 -32.82 2.00
CA CYS A 512 -4.04 -32.08 2.07
C CYS A 512 -4.99 -32.72 3.09
N ASP A 513 -5.86 -31.91 3.65
CA ASP A 513 -6.96 -32.37 4.49
C ASP A 513 -8.27 -31.93 3.84
N ASP A 514 -8.90 -32.87 3.14
CA ASP A 514 -10.07 -32.62 2.31
C ASP A 514 -11.33 -32.35 3.14
N ASP A 515 -11.34 -32.73 4.41
CA ASP A 515 -12.51 -32.66 5.29
C ASP A 515 -12.49 -31.43 6.22
N LEU A 516 -11.35 -30.74 6.35
CA LEU A 516 -11.22 -29.63 7.28
C LEU A 516 -11.77 -28.29 6.78
N SER A 517 -11.61 -27.96 5.50
CA SER A 517 -11.91 -26.60 5.01
C SER A 517 -11.95 -26.53 3.48
N PRO A 518 -12.56 -25.49 2.89
CA PRO A 518 -12.46 -25.23 1.44
C PRO A 518 -11.02 -25.03 0.95
N LEU A 519 -10.08 -24.76 1.87
CA LEU A 519 -8.67 -24.51 1.57
C LEU A 519 -7.77 -25.73 1.80
N ARG A 520 -8.35 -26.91 2.08
CA ARG A 520 -7.65 -28.20 2.19
C ARG A 520 -6.47 -28.22 3.16
N GLY A 521 -6.58 -27.47 4.26
CA GLY A 521 -5.53 -27.33 5.28
C GLY A 521 -4.52 -26.21 5.03
N GLY A 522 -4.59 -25.52 3.89
CA GLY A 522 -3.72 -24.39 3.57
C GLY A 522 -4.13 -23.09 4.27
N SER A 523 -3.13 -22.22 4.56
CA SER A 523 -3.38 -20.89 5.12
C SER A 523 -4.02 -19.96 4.09
N PRO A 524 -5.13 -19.26 4.41
CA PRO A 524 -5.74 -18.28 3.50
C PRO A 524 -4.79 -17.17 3.05
N GLU A 525 -3.87 -16.76 3.92
CA GLU A 525 -2.89 -15.72 3.60
C GLU A 525 -1.83 -16.22 2.61
N GLU A 526 -1.36 -17.45 2.79
CA GLU A 526 -0.38 -18.10 1.89
C GLU A 526 -0.99 -18.37 0.51
N ILE A 527 -2.15 -19.04 0.48
CA ILE A 527 -2.86 -19.31 -0.79
C ILE A 527 -3.21 -17.98 -1.47
N GLY A 528 -3.52 -16.93 -0.70
CA GLY A 528 -3.77 -15.60 -1.23
C GLY A 528 -2.53 -14.96 -1.87
N LEU A 529 -1.33 -15.14 -1.32
CA LEU A 529 -0.09 -14.71 -1.96
C LEU A 529 0.16 -15.45 -3.26
N VAL A 530 -0.01 -16.78 -3.25
CA VAL A 530 0.13 -17.62 -4.44
C VAL A 530 -0.86 -17.21 -5.52
N ALA A 531 -2.15 -17.06 -5.17
CA ALA A 531 -3.20 -16.67 -6.11
C ALA A 531 -2.92 -15.29 -6.72
N ARG A 532 -2.43 -14.32 -5.93
CA ARG A 532 -2.03 -12.99 -6.44
C ARG A 532 -0.84 -13.09 -7.37
N TRP A 533 0.19 -13.86 -7.01
CA TRP A 533 1.36 -14.05 -7.85
C TRP A 533 0.99 -14.71 -9.17
N LEU A 534 0.16 -15.76 -9.16
CA LEU A 534 -0.33 -16.44 -10.37
C LEU A 534 -1.11 -15.52 -11.33
N ALA A 535 -1.76 -14.48 -10.81
CA ALA A 535 -2.51 -13.51 -11.60
C ALA A 535 -1.65 -12.35 -12.13
N ARG A 536 -0.34 -12.33 -11.85
CA ARG A 536 0.55 -11.31 -12.40
C ARG A 536 0.65 -11.45 -13.93
N PRO A 537 0.74 -10.34 -14.67
CA PRO A 537 1.02 -10.40 -16.10
C PRO A 537 2.32 -11.15 -16.38
N GLY A 538 2.31 -12.01 -17.41
CA GLY A 538 3.49 -12.76 -17.82
C GLY A 538 3.71 -14.10 -17.10
N VAL A 539 2.93 -14.43 -16.07
CA VAL A 539 2.95 -15.79 -15.48
C VAL A 539 2.50 -16.81 -16.51
N ARG A 540 3.23 -17.94 -16.58
CA ARG A 540 2.94 -19.08 -17.44
C ARG A 540 2.80 -20.34 -16.60
N ILE A 541 1.81 -21.16 -16.92
CA ILE A 541 1.69 -22.51 -16.35
C ILE A 541 2.66 -23.40 -17.12
N VAL A 542 3.63 -23.98 -16.42
CA VAL A 542 4.60 -24.94 -16.97
C VAL A 542 4.01 -26.34 -16.95
N ARG A 543 3.43 -26.74 -15.81
CA ARG A 543 2.81 -28.05 -15.60
C ARG A 543 1.70 -27.95 -14.56
N THR A 544 0.66 -28.75 -14.70
CA THR A 544 -0.44 -28.82 -13.74
C THR A 544 -1.04 -30.21 -13.73
N SER A 545 -1.45 -30.71 -12.57
CA SER A 545 -2.06 -32.04 -12.45
C SER A 545 -3.50 -32.11 -12.98
N ALA A 546 -4.25 -31.00 -12.92
CA ALA A 546 -5.68 -30.99 -13.25
C ALA A 546 -6.15 -29.71 -13.97
N GLY A 547 -5.22 -28.85 -14.40
CA GLY A 547 -5.55 -27.53 -14.94
C GLY A 547 -5.88 -26.51 -13.84
N TYR A 548 -5.76 -25.21 -14.19
CA TYR A 548 -6.32 -24.13 -13.39
C TYR A 548 -7.67 -23.71 -13.99
N TRP A 549 -8.71 -23.71 -13.17
CA TRP A 549 -10.03 -23.22 -13.54
C TRP A 549 -10.76 -22.65 -12.32
N GLU A 550 -11.60 -21.64 -12.56
CA GLU A 550 -12.49 -21.04 -11.57
C GLU A 550 -13.96 -21.37 -11.93
N PRO A 551 -14.89 -21.42 -10.97
CA PRO A 551 -16.28 -21.78 -11.24
C PRO A 551 -16.98 -20.79 -12.18
N LEU A 552 -17.66 -21.31 -13.21
CA LEU A 552 -18.37 -20.50 -14.23
C LEU A 552 -19.48 -19.63 -13.62
N HIS A 553 -20.20 -20.18 -12.64
CA HIS A 553 -21.25 -19.47 -11.89
C HIS A 553 -20.70 -18.86 -10.59
N GLY A 554 -19.37 -18.77 -10.46
CA GLY A 554 -18.71 -18.11 -9.34
C GLY A 554 -18.87 -16.60 -9.39
N ALA A 555 -18.57 -15.97 -8.26
CA ALA A 555 -18.63 -14.52 -8.09
C ALA A 555 -17.63 -13.76 -8.98
N GLY A 556 -16.63 -14.44 -9.55
CA GLY A 556 -15.66 -13.87 -10.50
C GLY A 556 -16.32 -13.15 -11.67
N ARG A 557 -17.44 -13.68 -12.20
CA ARG A 557 -18.20 -13.06 -13.30
C ARG A 557 -18.80 -11.69 -12.94
N ARG A 558 -18.94 -11.39 -11.64
CA ARG A 558 -19.55 -10.16 -11.12
C ARG A 558 -18.52 -9.15 -10.62
N LEU A 559 -17.22 -9.42 -10.74
CA LEU A 559 -16.18 -8.51 -10.24
C LEU A 559 -16.14 -7.17 -10.96
N ALA A 560 -16.34 -7.16 -12.27
CA ALA A 560 -16.40 -5.91 -13.03
C ALA A 560 -17.58 -5.05 -12.57
N TRP A 561 -18.73 -5.68 -12.32
CA TRP A 561 -19.90 -4.99 -11.74
C TRP A 561 -19.60 -4.47 -10.33
N ALA A 562 -18.98 -5.27 -9.46
CA ALA A 562 -18.65 -4.85 -8.10
C ALA A 562 -17.66 -3.68 -8.08
N ALA A 563 -16.64 -3.70 -8.94
CA ALA A 563 -15.69 -2.60 -9.08
C ALA A 563 -16.35 -1.31 -9.58
N ALA A 564 -17.26 -1.42 -10.56
CA ALA A 564 -18.03 -0.27 -11.05
C ALA A 564 -18.96 0.30 -9.96
N ALA A 565 -19.60 -0.56 -9.17
CA ALA A 565 -20.46 -0.17 -8.06
C ALA A 565 -19.69 0.58 -6.95
N GLU A 566 -18.49 0.12 -6.60
CA GLU A 566 -17.61 0.78 -5.63
C GLU A 566 -17.13 2.14 -6.15
N ALA A 567 -16.76 2.24 -7.43
CA ALA A 567 -16.35 3.49 -8.06
C ALA A 567 -17.49 4.53 -8.07
N ALA A 568 -18.71 4.10 -8.36
CA ALA A 568 -19.90 4.95 -8.29
C ALA A 568 -20.17 5.45 -6.85
N ALA A 569 -20.07 4.56 -5.86
CA ALA A 569 -20.24 4.93 -4.45
C ALA A 569 -19.21 5.96 -3.96
N ALA A 570 -17.95 5.83 -4.41
CA ALA A 570 -16.89 6.79 -4.08
C ALA A 570 -17.18 8.17 -4.67
N SER A 571 -17.64 8.23 -5.93
CA SER A 571 -18.03 9.48 -6.59
C SER A 571 -19.24 10.15 -5.94
N GLU A 572 -20.22 9.38 -5.43
CA GLU A 572 -21.37 9.91 -4.68
C GLU A 572 -20.92 10.56 -3.37
N SER A 573 -20.01 9.91 -2.62
CA SER A 573 -19.45 10.46 -1.38
C SER A 573 -18.69 11.77 -1.61
N GLU A 574 -17.91 11.87 -2.69
CA GLU A 574 -17.18 13.09 -3.04
C GLU A 574 -18.12 14.24 -3.44
N ALA A 575 -19.26 13.93 -4.06
CA ALA A 575 -20.27 14.92 -4.42
C ALA A 575 -21.07 15.42 -3.20
N GLU A 576 -21.42 14.53 -2.27
CA GLU A 576 -22.08 14.88 -1.00
C GLU A 576 -21.17 15.72 -0.09
N ASP A 577 -19.88 15.37 0.00
CA ASP A 577 -18.89 16.16 0.74
C ASP A 577 -18.72 17.55 0.12
N TYR A 578 -18.67 17.65 -1.22
CA TYR A 578 -18.62 18.94 -1.91
C TYR A 578 -19.88 19.79 -1.65
N ALA A 579 -21.08 19.18 -1.66
CA ALA A 579 -22.32 19.90 -1.39
C ALA A 579 -22.44 20.40 0.07
N ARG A 580 -21.87 19.68 1.05
CA ARG A 580 -21.80 20.11 2.46
C ARG A 580 -20.81 21.22 2.74
N VAL A 581 -19.79 21.37 1.90
CA VAL A 581 -18.77 22.42 2.03
C VAL A 581 -19.19 23.69 1.26
N SER A 582 -20.10 23.55 0.30
CA SER A 582 -20.56 24.63 -0.58
C SER A 582 -21.86 25.32 -0.15
N GLY A 583 -22.51 24.86 0.92
CA GLY A 583 -23.75 25.43 1.48
C GLY A 583 -23.61 25.63 2.97
#